data_AF-A0A842VZJ4-F1
#
_entry.id   AF-A0A842VZJ4-F1
#
_cell.length_a   1.000
_cell.length_b   1.000
_cell.length_c   1.000
_cell.angle_alpha   90.00
_cell.angle_beta   90.00
_cell.angle_gamma   90.00
#
_symmetry.space_group_name_H-M   'P 1'
#
loop_
_entity.id
_entity.type
_entity.pdbx_description
1 polymer ?
#
loop_
_entity_poly.entity_id
_entity_poly.type
_entity_poly.pdbx_seq_one_letter_code
_entity_poly.pdbx_strand_id
1 'polypeptide(L)'
;MDFIQYQALWNTILTFFLLISAVILFQISIKGYKIKNTYGATSTLISAVILLLLSFYNNVYGLFPWPYNGFFTWWAGILLILYVGFWGVMKIKEKGESVNNQKNNFYADKNFYQDEISLKMEYYRKSFHLAGFLIILAFYVVCNLVNNAVIEFINDPNMIERYERLWGSLSLYPYTINDPNAIADLTFFALLGTFAFVCFPEYIRVLVGAKYSLYNYLTKAVLRGKEYKSAGPQIFLIIGATTSFWFAQMGWVSYNIAIAAAVVACFSDALAAVIGRTYGHHKVKTLDKSTKSLEGFIAGTGSAYIISMIFVGPVYAIFVAVIFFLLDYFTLPIADNLLNPILLTLGLMLAIDLLGLPIGW
;
A
#
# COMPACT_ATOMS: atom_id res chain seq x y z
N MET A 1 -1.02 30.26 -18.67
CA MET A 1 -1.57 28.90 -18.82
C MET A 1 -2.92 28.94 -18.14
N ASP A 2 -3.99 28.59 -18.83
CA ASP A 2 -5.32 28.57 -18.21
C ASP A 2 -5.39 27.44 -17.18
N PHE A 3 -6.22 27.59 -16.14
CA PHE A 3 -6.38 26.62 -15.07
C PHE A 3 -6.57 25.17 -15.56
N ILE A 4 -7.39 25.01 -16.60
CA ILE A 4 -7.68 23.73 -17.25
C ILE A 4 -6.37 23.06 -17.73
N GLN A 5 -5.41 23.85 -18.21
CA GLN A 5 -4.11 23.35 -18.67
C GLN A 5 -3.25 22.85 -17.50
N TYR A 6 -3.32 23.49 -16.32
CA TYR A 6 -2.60 23.00 -15.13
C TYR A 6 -3.19 21.70 -14.59
N GLN A 7 -4.52 21.59 -14.51
CA GLN A 7 -5.17 20.35 -14.07
C GLN A 7 -4.83 19.18 -15.00
N ALA A 8 -4.90 19.40 -16.33
CA ALA A 8 -4.51 18.41 -17.32
C ALA A 8 -3.03 18.01 -17.20
N LEU A 9 -2.14 18.99 -16.95
CA LEU A 9 -0.71 18.73 -16.75
C LEU A 9 -0.46 17.85 -15.52
N TRP A 10 -1.02 18.18 -14.35
CA TRP A 10 -0.80 17.38 -13.14
C TRP A 10 -1.40 15.99 -13.24
N ASN A 11 -2.60 15.86 -13.84
CA ASN A 11 -3.17 14.54 -14.13
C ASN A 11 -2.26 13.74 -15.06
N THR A 12 -1.70 14.37 -16.10
CA THR A 12 -0.74 13.71 -17.00
C THR A 12 0.52 13.25 -16.27
N ILE A 13 1.09 14.07 -15.39
CA ILE A 13 2.27 13.70 -14.61
C ILE A 13 1.96 12.52 -13.67
N LEU A 14 0.81 12.53 -12.98
CA LEU A 14 0.37 11.42 -12.15
C LEU A 14 0.17 10.13 -12.98
N THR A 15 -0.45 10.23 -14.15
CA THR A 15 -0.60 9.11 -15.10
C THR A 15 0.76 8.51 -15.45
N PHE A 16 1.74 9.35 -15.81
CA PHE A 16 3.08 8.89 -16.12
C PHE A 16 3.81 8.27 -14.92
N PHE A 17 3.66 8.84 -13.72
CA PHE A 17 4.22 8.26 -12.50
C PHE A 17 3.71 6.84 -12.25
N LEU A 18 2.39 6.61 -12.38
CA LEU A 18 1.77 5.30 -12.23
C LEU A 18 2.21 4.34 -13.35
N LEU A 19 2.27 4.81 -14.59
CA LEU A 19 2.70 4.02 -15.75
C LEU A 19 4.17 3.58 -15.64
N ILE A 20 5.07 4.50 -15.29
CA ILE A 20 6.50 4.20 -15.08
C ILE A 20 6.66 3.20 -13.94
N SER A 21 5.91 3.37 -12.84
CA SER A 21 5.89 2.42 -11.74
C SER A 21 5.43 1.03 -12.17
N ALA A 22 4.37 0.94 -12.98
CA ALA A 22 3.89 -0.31 -13.56
C ALA A 22 4.96 -0.99 -14.42
N VAL A 23 5.63 -0.24 -15.30
CA VAL A 23 6.72 -0.75 -16.15
C VAL A 23 7.90 -1.26 -15.31
N ILE A 24 8.30 -0.54 -14.26
CA ILE A 24 9.37 -0.98 -13.35
C ILE A 24 8.98 -2.27 -12.65
N LEU A 25 7.78 -2.36 -12.09
CA LEU A 25 7.28 -3.58 -11.44
C LEU A 25 7.21 -4.76 -12.43
N PHE A 26 6.79 -4.53 -13.67
CA PHE A 26 6.80 -5.55 -14.72
C PHE A 26 8.22 -6.05 -15.03
N GLN A 27 9.22 -5.17 -15.07
CA GLN A 27 10.61 -5.59 -15.24
C GLN A 27 11.13 -6.40 -14.03
N ILE A 28 10.72 -6.02 -12.81
CA ILE A 28 11.05 -6.75 -11.58
C ILE A 28 10.42 -8.14 -11.60
N SER A 29 9.15 -8.28 -12.03
CA SER A 29 8.48 -9.59 -12.10
C SER A 29 9.18 -10.54 -13.07
N ILE A 30 9.60 -10.06 -14.24
CA ILE A 30 10.40 -10.85 -15.20
C ILE A 30 11.69 -11.35 -14.56
N LYS A 31 12.41 -10.49 -13.83
CA LYS A 31 13.63 -10.88 -13.10
C LYS A 31 13.34 -11.94 -12.03
N GLY A 32 12.24 -11.79 -11.30
CA GLY A 32 11.77 -12.76 -10.31
C GLY A 32 11.48 -14.14 -10.90
N TYR A 33 10.79 -14.20 -12.05
CA TYR A 33 10.53 -15.49 -12.73
C TYR A 33 11.81 -16.18 -13.21
N LYS A 34 12.78 -15.41 -13.73
CA LYS A 34 14.09 -15.96 -14.18
C LYS A 34 14.85 -16.68 -13.07
N ILE A 35 14.70 -16.23 -11.82
CA ILE A 35 15.33 -16.86 -10.64
C ILE A 35 14.40 -17.85 -9.91
N LYS A 36 13.28 -18.24 -10.53
CA LYS A 36 12.27 -19.15 -9.97
C LYS A 36 11.61 -18.66 -8.68
N ASN A 37 11.62 -17.35 -8.40
CA ASN A 37 10.82 -16.76 -7.32
C ASN A 37 9.38 -16.49 -7.82
N THR A 38 8.60 -17.56 -8.00
CA THR A 38 7.25 -17.48 -8.59
C THR A 38 6.29 -16.65 -7.74
N TYR A 39 6.33 -16.79 -6.41
CA TYR A 39 5.50 -16.03 -5.48
C TYR A 39 5.74 -14.52 -5.59
N GLY A 40 7.01 -14.09 -5.48
CA GLY A 40 7.36 -12.67 -5.57
C GLY A 40 7.09 -12.11 -6.96
N ALA A 41 7.41 -12.87 -8.01
CA ALA A 41 7.21 -12.45 -9.40
C ALA A 41 5.72 -12.27 -9.74
N THR A 42 4.86 -13.23 -9.40
CA THR A 42 3.42 -13.17 -9.69
C THR A 42 2.76 -12.01 -8.95
N SER A 43 3.08 -11.82 -7.68
CA SER A 43 2.58 -10.69 -6.88
C SER A 43 3.00 -9.33 -7.45
N THR A 44 4.25 -9.23 -7.90
CA THR A 44 4.80 -8.03 -8.55
C THR A 44 4.11 -7.77 -9.89
N LEU A 45 3.85 -8.82 -10.68
CA LEU A 45 3.14 -8.71 -11.95
C LEU A 45 1.71 -8.20 -11.77
N ILE A 46 0.95 -8.78 -10.83
CA ILE A 46 -0.42 -8.34 -10.54
C ILE A 46 -0.42 -6.88 -10.09
N SER A 47 0.54 -6.49 -9.23
CA SER A 47 0.72 -5.10 -8.80
C SER A 47 0.98 -4.17 -9.99
N ALA A 48 1.82 -4.58 -10.95
CA ALA A 48 2.07 -3.81 -12.17
C ALA A 48 0.80 -3.62 -13.01
N VAL A 49 0.00 -4.67 -13.17
CA VAL A 49 -1.27 -4.61 -13.91
C VAL A 49 -2.26 -3.65 -13.22
N ILE A 50 -2.38 -3.71 -11.90
CA ILE A 50 -3.24 -2.78 -11.13
C ILE A 50 -2.80 -1.33 -11.34
N LEU A 51 -1.49 -1.04 -11.25
CA LEU A 51 -0.99 0.31 -11.47
C LEU A 51 -1.20 0.79 -12.91
N LEU A 52 -1.13 -0.10 -13.89
CA LEU A 52 -1.46 0.22 -15.29
C LEU A 52 -2.94 0.60 -15.44
N LEU A 53 -3.84 -0.15 -14.79
CA LEU A 53 -5.28 0.15 -14.77
C LEU A 53 -5.58 1.48 -14.05
N LEU A 54 -4.93 1.74 -12.91
CA LEU A 54 -5.04 3.03 -12.22
C LEU A 54 -4.49 4.19 -13.05
N SER A 55 -3.39 3.98 -13.78
CA SER A 55 -2.83 4.96 -14.71
C SER A 55 -3.82 5.30 -15.82
N PHE A 56 -4.43 4.26 -16.43
CA PHE A 56 -5.48 4.44 -17.44
C PHE A 56 -6.70 5.18 -16.86
N TYR A 57 -7.17 4.78 -15.67
CA TYR A 57 -8.28 5.44 -15.00
C TYR A 57 -7.99 6.91 -14.72
N ASN A 58 -6.80 7.24 -14.20
CA ASN A 58 -6.39 8.63 -13.96
C ASN A 58 -6.37 9.46 -15.25
N ASN A 59 -5.95 8.86 -16.36
CA ASN A 59 -5.93 9.55 -17.65
C ASN A 59 -7.33 9.88 -18.18
N VAL A 60 -8.32 9.01 -17.92
CA VAL A 60 -9.68 9.18 -18.43
C VAL A 60 -10.55 10.01 -17.48
N TYR A 61 -10.50 9.72 -16.17
CA TYR A 61 -11.40 10.28 -15.17
C TYR A 61 -10.71 11.23 -14.18
N GLY A 62 -9.39 11.12 -14.02
CA GLY A 62 -8.65 11.73 -12.92
C GLY A 62 -8.87 11.00 -11.59
N LEU A 63 -7.82 10.88 -10.79
CA LEU A 63 -7.89 10.27 -9.45
C LEU A 63 -8.15 11.29 -8.34
N PHE A 64 -7.77 12.54 -8.56
CA PHE A 64 -7.92 13.61 -7.58
C PHE A 64 -8.51 14.84 -8.26
N PRO A 65 -9.40 15.56 -7.57
CA PRO A 65 -9.75 16.89 -8.02
C PRO A 65 -8.58 17.85 -7.77
N TRP A 66 -8.69 19.01 -8.40
CA TRP A 66 -7.80 20.12 -8.11
C TRP A 66 -8.04 20.65 -6.69
N PRO A 67 -7.01 21.09 -5.94
CA PRO A 67 -5.58 21.11 -6.25
C PRO A 67 -4.82 19.83 -5.86
N TYR A 68 -5.50 18.80 -5.35
CA TYR A 68 -4.85 17.63 -4.76
C TYR A 68 -3.99 16.83 -5.75
N ASN A 69 -4.34 16.80 -7.03
CA ASN A 69 -3.47 16.22 -8.06
C ASN A 69 -2.09 16.92 -8.15
N GLY A 70 -2.06 18.25 -8.06
CA GLY A 70 -0.83 19.03 -8.07
C GLY A 70 -0.02 18.85 -6.78
N PHE A 71 -0.67 18.88 -5.61
CA PHE A 71 -0.03 18.55 -4.34
C PHE A 71 0.60 17.16 -4.35
N PHE A 72 -0.09 16.17 -4.92
CA PHE A 72 0.43 14.81 -5.04
C PHE A 72 1.72 14.80 -5.87
N THR A 73 1.71 15.50 -7.00
CA THR A 73 2.87 15.54 -7.89
C THR A 73 4.06 16.21 -7.20
N TRP A 74 3.83 17.28 -6.44
CA TRP A 74 4.89 17.91 -5.66
C TRP A 74 5.45 16.97 -4.60
N TRP A 75 4.57 16.29 -3.86
CA TRP A 75 4.96 15.29 -2.87
C TRP A 75 5.82 14.17 -3.48
N ALA A 76 5.36 13.57 -4.58
CA ALA A 76 6.11 12.53 -5.28
C ALA A 76 7.46 13.05 -5.81
N GLY A 77 7.50 14.28 -6.33
CA GLY A 77 8.72 14.93 -6.81
C GLY A 77 9.75 15.16 -5.70
N ILE A 78 9.32 15.68 -4.54
CA ILE A 78 10.18 15.89 -3.36
C ILE A 78 10.76 14.56 -2.89
N LEU A 79 9.93 13.52 -2.78
CA LEU A 79 10.38 12.19 -2.39
C LEU A 79 11.39 11.61 -3.38
N LEU A 80 11.14 11.74 -4.68
CA LEU A 80 12.06 11.28 -5.71
C LEU A 80 13.43 11.95 -5.57
N ILE A 81 13.46 13.28 -5.41
CA ILE A 81 14.70 14.05 -5.20
C ILE A 81 15.44 13.54 -3.95
N LEU A 82 14.72 13.35 -2.84
CA LEU A 82 15.30 12.86 -1.59
C LEU A 82 15.93 11.47 -1.74
N TYR A 83 15.22 10.51 -2.35
CA TYR A 83 15.73 9.15 -2.50
C TYR A 83 16.86 9.04 -3.54
N VAL A 84 16.76 9.77 -4.66
CA VAL A 84 17.84 9.83 -5.66
C VAL A 84 19.07 10.52 -5.08
N GLY A 85 18.89 11.59 -4.31
CA GLY A 85 19.97 12.28 -3.59
C GLY A 85 20.69 11.35 -2.62
N PHE A 86 19.95 10.59 -1.80
CA PHE A 86 20.53 9.60 -0.90
C PHE A 86 21.31 8.51 -1.65
N TRP A 87 20.74 7.96 -2.72
CA TRP A 87 21.44 7.00 -3.57
C TRP A 87 22.76 7.56 -4.14
N GLY A 88 22.75 8.81 -4.61
CA GLY A 88 23.94 9.52 -5.09
C GLY A 88 25.03 9.65 -4.03
N VAL A 89 24.66 10.05 -2.80
CA VAL A 89 25.59 10.15 -1.66
C VAL A 89 26.23 8.80 -1.35
N MET A 90 25.43 7.72 -1.31
CA MET A 90 25.94 6.38 -1.03
C MET A 90 26.90 5.87 -2.12
N LYS A 91 26.64 6.22 -3.40
CA LYS A 91 27.55 5.90 -4.51
C LYS A 91 28.88 6.65 -4.44
N ILE A 92 28.87 7.91 -3.98
CA ILE A 92 30.10 8.69 -3.79
C ILE A 92 30.95 8.08 -2.66
N LYS A 93 30.33 7.72 -1.53
CA LYS A 93 31.02 7.06 -0.41
C LYS A 93 31.72 5.77 -0.82
N GLU A 94 31.03 4.92 -1.58
CA GLU A 94 31.59 3.66 -2.06
C GLU A 94 32.80 3.85 -2.98
N LYS A 95 32.80 4.87 -3.85
CA LYS A 95 33.96 5.16 -4.71
C LYS A 95 35.19 5.51 -3.88
N GLY A 96 35.02 6.25 -2.79
CA GLY A 96 36.10 6.58 -1.85
C GLY A 96 36.69 5.36 -1.13
N GLU A 97 35.85 4.38 -0.79
CA GLU A 97 36.28 3.13 -0.14
C GLU A 97 36.87 2.10 -1.12
N SER A 98 36.48 2.16 -2.40
CA SER A 98 36.84 1.17 -3.42
C SER A 98 38.31 1.16 -3.85
N VAL A 99 39.14 2.09 -3.35
CA VAL A 99 40.59 2.06 -3.56
C VAL A 99 41.25 0.91 -2.78
N ASN A 100 40.60 0.32 -1.77
CA ASN A 100 41.22 -0.69 -0.92
C ASN A 100 40.58 -2.10 -0.92
N ASN A 101 39.40 -2.38 -1.50
CA ASN A 101 38.81 -3.73 -1.44
C ASN A 101 37.69 -4.04 -2.47
N GLN A 102 38.02 -4.12 -3.76
CA GLN A 102 37.02 -4.34 -4.83
C GLN A 102 36.44 -5.77 -4.94
N LYS A 103 37.02 -6.80 -4.31
CA LYS A 103 36.60 -8.20 -4.55
C LYS A 103 35.44 -8.73 -3.68
N ASN A 104 35.02 -8.03 -2.62
CA ASN A 104 34.02 -8.58 -1.66
C ASN A 104 32.56 -8.11 -1.85
N ASN A 105 32.27 -7.20 -2.78
CA ASN A 105 30.97 -6.50 -2.79
C ASN A 105 29.78 -7.29 -3.38
N PHE A 106 30.00 -8.32 -4.20
CA PHE A 106 28.88 -9.09 -4.77
C PHE A 106 28.28 -10.11 -3.78
N TYR A 107 29.11 -10.67 -2.88
CA TYR A 107 28.64 -11.60 -1.83
C TYR A 107 27.91 -10.89 -0.68
N ALA A 108 28.14 -9.59 -0.50
CA ALA A 108 27.51 -8.80 0.57
C ALA A 108 25.99 -8.65 0.42
N ASP A 109 25.47 -8.60 -0.82
CA ASP A 109 24.03 -8.34 -1.04
C ASP A 109 23.16 -9.56 -0.68
N LYS A 110 23.70 -10.79 -0.76
CA LYS A 110 23.01 -12.02 -0.32
C LYS A 110 22.88 -12.11 1.21
N ASN A 111 23.82 -11.52 1.95
CA ASN A 111 23.81 -11.56 3.43
C ASN A 111 22.62 -10.80 4.04
N PHE A 112 21.96 -9.91 3.27
CA PHE A 112 20.75 -9.23 3.71
C PHE A 112 19.49 -10.10 3.64
N TYR A 113 19.55 -11.24 2.93
CA TYR A 113 18.41 -12.13 2.73
C TYR A 113 18.56 -13.38 3.58
N GLN A 114 17.58 -13.66 4.42
CA GLN A 114 17.53 -14.86 5.26
C GLN A 114 16.29 -15.69 4.90
N ASP A 115 16.45 -17.01 4.85
CA ASP A 115 15.33 -17.93 4.62
C ASP A 115 14.43 -18.02 5.86
N GLU A 116 15.04 -17.98 7.05
CA GLU A 116 14.34 -17.95 8.33
C GLU A 116 14.59 -16.62 9.06
N ILE A 117 13.49 -15.93 9.38
CA ILE A 117 13.54 -14.70 10.17
C ILE A 117 13.23 -15.02 11.63
N SER A 118 14.06 -14.50 12.53
CA SER A 118 13.87 -14.62 13.98
C SER A 118 12.50 -14.09 14.41
N LEU A 119 11.94 -14.66 15.48
CA LEU A 119 10.62 -14.25 15.98
C LEU A 119 10.56 -12.75 16.28
N LYS A 120 11.63 -12.18 16.85
CA LYS A 120 11.73 -10.73 17.14
C LYS A 120 11.61 -9.88 15.86
N MET A 121 12.27 -10.29 14.78
CA MET A 121 12.19 -9.57 13.50
C MET A 121 10.83 -9.76 12.81
N GLU A 122 10.19 -10.91 13.00
CA GLU A 122 8.80 -11.12 12.58
C GLU A 122 7.86 -10.14 13.28
N TYR A 123 8.00 -9.97 14.60
CA TYR A 123 7.24 -9.00 15.38
C TYR A 123 7.42 -7.58 14.85
N TYR A 124 8.66 -7.12 14.62
CA TYR A 124 8.89 -5.79 14.05
C TYR A 124 8.28 -5.63 12.66
N ARG A 125 8.40 -6.63 11.79
CA ARG A 125 7.83 -6.54 10.45
C ARG A 125 6.29 -6.48 10.51
N LYS A 126 5.67 -7.28 11.37
CA LYS A 126 4.22 -7.29 11.56
C LYS A 126 3.73 -6.07 12.35
N SER A 127 4.54 -5.44 13.19
CA SER A 127 4.18 -4.17 13.82
C SER A 127 4.06 -3.04 12.79
N PHE A 128 4.85 -3.05 11.71
CA PHE A 128 4.61 -2.13 10.59
C PHE A 128 3.30 -2.42 9.85
N HIS A 129 2.79 -3.66 9.86
CA HIS A 129 1.45 -3.95 9.32
C HIS A 129 0.36 -3.32 10.19
N LEU A 130 0.59 -3.13 11.49
CA LEU A 130 -0.34 -2.40 12.36
C LEU A 130 -0.50 -0.92 11.96
N ALA A 131 0.39 -0.37 11.12
CA ALA A 131 0.16 0.93 10.49
C ALA A 131 -1.13 0.94 9.66
N GLY A 132 -1.68 -0.21 9.26
CA GLY A 132 -3.01 -0.32 8.68
C GLY A 132 -4.13 0.26 9.55
N PHE A 133 -4.01 0.26 10.89
CA PHE A 133 -4.97 0.94 11.77
C PHE A 133 -4.94 2.46 11.61
N LEU A 134 -3.81 3.01 11.14
CA LEU A 134 -3.75 4.43 10.82
C LEU A 134 -4.71 4.78 9.68
N ILE A 135 -5.20 3.83 8.87
CA ILE A 135 -6.26 4.10 7.89
C ILE A 135 -7.57 4.47 8.59
N ILE A 136 -7.92 3.81 9.70
CA ILE A 136 -9.13 4.15 10.47
C ILE A 136 -8.98 5.56 11.05
N LEU A 137 -7.84 5.83 11.70
CA LEU A 137 -7.56 7.15 12.27
C LEU A 137 -7.51 8.23 11.17
N ALA A 138 -6.93 7.91 10.02
CA ALA A 138 -6.85 8.80 8.88
C ALA A 138 -8.26 9.15 8.38
N PHE A 139 -9.06 8.13 8.05
CA PHE A 139 -10.38 8.32 7.47
C PHE A 139 -11.34 9.05 8.42
N TYR A 140 -11.49 8.59 9.67
CA TYR A 140 -12.52 9.16 10.56
C TYR A 140 -12.07 10.43 11.30
N VAL A 141 -10.78 10.73 11.39
CA VAL A 141 -10.27 11.85 12.18
C VAL A 141 -9.36 12.76 11.37
N VAL A 142 -8.21 12.26 10.91
CA VAL A 142 -7.15 13.12 10.36
C VAL A 142 -7.58 13.79 9.06
N CYS A 143 -8.21 13.09 8.14
CA CYS A 143 -8.63 13.64 6.85
C CYS A 143 -9.66 14.76 7.03
N ASN A 144 -10.58 14.63 7.98
CA ASN A 144 -11.52 15.70 8.31
C ASN A 144 -10.80 16.93 8.89
N LEU A 145 -9.86 16.72 9.84
CA LEU A 145 -9.05 17.80 10.40
C LEU A 145 -8.21 18.50 9.33
N VAL A 146 -7.61 17.75 8.41
CA VAL A 146 -6.82 18.29 7.31
C VAL A 146 -7.70 19.10 6.36
N ASN A 147 -8.87 18.59 5.97
CA ASN A 147 -9.80 19.34 5.13
C ASN A 147 -10.20 20.67 5.78
N ASN A 148 -10.61 20.63 7.05
CA ASN A 148 -11.03 21.83 7.77
C ASN A 148 -9.87 22.82 7.95
N ALA A 149 -8.67 22.34 8.25
CA ALA A 149 -7.48 23.18 8.34
C ALA A 149 -7.10 23.83 7.00
N VAL A 150 -7.25 23.11 5.87
CA VAL A 150 -7.04 23.67 4.54
C VAL A 150 -8.07 24.76 4.26
N ILE A 151 -9.35 24.53 4.57
CA ILE A 151 -10.41 25.53 4.36
C ILE A 151 -10.19 26.78 5.22
N GLU A 152 -9.81 26.61 6.48
CA GLU A 152 -9.47 27.72 7.37
C GLU A 152 -8.26 28.50 6.82
N PHE A 153 -7.23 27.79 6.38
CA PHE A 153 -6.02 28.37 5.78
C PHE A 153 -6.33 29.19 4.52
N ILE A 154 -7.14 28.67 3.59
CA ILE A 154 -7.41 29.37 2.32
C ILE A 154 -8.35 30.56 2.47
N ASN A 155 -9.13 30.61 3.57
CA ASN A 155 -10.02 31.72 3.90
C ASN A 155 -9.33 32.82 4.73
N ASP A 156 -8.10 32.60 5.22
CA ASP A 156 -7.31 33.65 5.86
C ASP A 156 -6.97 34.75 4.82
N PRO A 157 -7.33 36.03 5.08
CA PRO A 157 -7.03 37.14 4.18
C PRO A 157 -5.55 37.30 3.82
N ASN A 158 -4.63 36.83 4.67
CA ASN A 158 -3.19 36.89 4.43
C ASN A 158 -2.69 35.74 3.54
N MET A 159 -3.48 34.68 3.40
CA MET A 159 -3.09 33.44 2.71
C MET A 159 -3.81 33.26 1.39
N ILE A 160 -4.99 33.88 1.21
CA ILE A 160 -5.78 33.81 -0.03
C ILE A 160 -4.94 34.17 -1.27
N GLU A 161 -4.19 35.27 -1.25
CA GLU A 161 -3.36 35.69 -2.39
C GLU A 161 -2.25 34.66 -2.70
N ARG A 162 -1.67 34.05 -1.66
CA ARG A 162 -0.63 33.03 -1.80
C ARG A 162 -1.21 31.74 -2.38
N TYR A 163 -2.40 31.35 -1.92
CA TYR A 163 -3.11 30.21 -2.46
C TYR A 163 -3.48 30.45 -3.92
N GLU A 164 -4.09 31.58 -4.26
CA GLU A 164 -4.53 31.87 -5.63
C GLU A 164 -3.36 31.97 -6.61
N ARG A 165 -2.21 32.46 -6.16
CA ARG A 165 -0.99 32.47 -6.96
C ARG A 165 -0.47 31.07 -7.31
N LEU A 166 -0.60 30.11 -6.39
CA LEU A 166 -0.10 28.75 -6.56
C LEU A 166 -1.13 27.83 -7.21
N TRP A 167 -2.38 27.96 -6.80
CA TRP A 167 -3.45 27.00 -7.04
C TRP A 167 -4.66 27.60 -7.77
N GLY A 168 -4.63 28.88 -8.14
CA GLY A 168 -5.76 29.54 -8.81
C GLY A 168 -6.92 29.87 -7.86
N SER A 169 -8.02 30.37 -8.44
CA SER A 169 -9.16 30.90 -7.69
C SER A 169 -9.71 29.92 -6.64
N LEU A 170 -10.09 30.45 -5.47
CA LEU A 170 -10.77 29.67 -4.41
C LEU A 170 -12.02 28.93 -4.89
N SER A 171 -12.72 29.46 -5.89
CA SER A 171 -13.91 28.84 -6.48
C SER A 171 -13.66 27.45 -7.07
N LEU A 172 -12.39 27.07 -7.26
CA LEU A 172 -11.96 25.80 -7.82
C LEU A 172 -11.63 24.76 -6.74
N TYR A 173 -11.64 25.16 -5.46
CA TYR A 173 -11.54 24.23 -4.34
C TYR A 173 -12.90 23.53 -4.16
N PRO A 174 -12.99 22.20 -4.27
CA PRO A 174 -14.27 21.53 -4.48
C PRO A 174 -15.01 21.17 -3.17
N TYR A 175 -14.41 21.44 -2.00
CA TYR A 175 -14.91 20.93 -0.73
C TYR A 175 -15.35 22.02 0.23
N THR A 176 -16.21 21.61 1.16
CA THR A 176 -16.69 22.41 2.29
C THR A 176 -16.25 21.80 3.62
N ILE A 177 -16.49 22.50 4.73
CA ILE A 177 -16.16 22.03 6.08
C ILE A 177 -16.94 20.74 6.35
N ASN A 178 -16.25 19.70 6.84
CA ASN A 178 -16.80 18.37 7.08
C ASN A 178 -17.38 17.66 5.85
N ASP A 179 -16.88 17.95 4.64
CA ASP A 179 -17.31 17.28 3.41
C ASP A 179 -16.84 15.81 3.37
N PRO A 180 -17.75 14.82 3.29
CA PRO A 180 -17.37 13.41 3.23
C PRO A 180 -16.57 13.04 1.98
N ASN A 181 -16.75 13.74 0.85
CA ASN A 181 -15.96 13.50 -0.36
C ASN A 181 -14.50 13.92 -0.15
N ALA A 182 -14.27 15.01 0.59
CA ALA A 182 -12.91 15.44 0.94
C ALA A 182 -12.20 14.37 1.78
N ILE A 183 -12.91 13.76 2.74
CA ILE A 183 -12.37 12.69 3.58
C ILE A 183 -11.96 11.49 2.73
N ALA A 184 -12.82 11.07 1.80
CA ALA A 184 -12.55 9.96 0.90
C ALA A 184 -11.33 10.23 0.01
N ASP A 185 -11.29 11.40 -0.65
CA ASP A 185 -10.23 11.75 -1.58
C ASP A 185 -8.90 11.98 -0.87
N LEU A 186 -8.90 12.58 0.33
CA LEU A 186 -7.70 12.72 1.17
C LEU A 186 -7.20 11.37 1.68
N THR A 187 -8.08 10.42 1.96
CA THR A 187 -7.67 9.07 2.35
C THR A 187 -7.01 8.34 1.18
N PHE A 188 -7.62 8.41 -0.01
CA PHE A 188 -7.04 7.85 -1.22
C PHE A 188 -5.71 8.52 -1.59
N PHE A 189 -5.62 9.84 -1.39
CA PHE A 189 -4.39 10.63 -1.54
C PHE A 189 -3.32 10.13 -0.58
N ALA A 190 -3.64 9.91 0.69
CA ALA A 190 -2.69 9.41 1.67
C ALA A 190 -2.19 8.00 1.32
N LEU A 191 -3.04 7.12 0.78
CA LEU A 191 -2.65 5.78 0.32
C LEU A 191 -1.69 5.84 -0.87
N LEU A 192 -2.02 6.60 -1.91
CA LEU A 192 -1.11 6.79 -3.04
C LEU A 192 0.17 7.54 -2.65
N GLY A 193 0.08 8.49 -1.71
CA GLY A 193 1.22 9.23 -1.19
C GLY A 193 2.17 8.33 -0.41
N THR A 194 1.59 7.38 0.35
CA THR A 194 2.33 6.30 1.01
C THR A 194 2.96 5.37 -0.01
N PHE A 195 2.25 5.02 -1.10
CA PHE A 195 2.83 4.24 -2.20
C PHE A 195 4.05 4.94 -2.81
N ALA A 196 3.97 6.24 -3.11
CA ALA A 196 5.11 7.01 -3.61
C ALA A 196 6.29 7.00 -2.61
N PHE A 197 5.99 7.15 -1.32
CA PHE A 197 7.00 7.07 -0.25
C PHE A 197 7.71 5.72 -0.21
N VAL A 198 6.98 4.60 -0.32
CA VAL A 198 7.58 3.26 -0.22
C VAL A 198 8.16 2.74 -1.54
N CYS A 199 7.68 3.18 -2.70
CA CYS A 199 8.06 2.59 -3.99
C CYS A 199 9.44 3.03 -4.46
N PHE A 200 9.83 4.29 -4.28
CA PHE A 200 11.15 4.78 -4.66
C PHE A 200 12.32 4.07 -3.96
N PRO A 201 12.38 3.97 -2.62
CA PRO A 201 13.46 3.25 -1.95
C PRO A 201 13.44 1.76 -2.30
N GLU A 202 12.28 1.21 -2.65
CA GLU A 202 12.12 -0.17 -3.05
C GLU A 202 12.63 -0.45 -4.47
N TYR A 203 12.35 0.43 -5.42
CA TYR A 203 12.91 0.35 -6.77
C TYR A 203 14.43 0.43 -6.71
N ILE A 204 14.99 1.33 -5.89
CA ILE A 204 16.44 1.41 -5.66
C ILE A 204 16.96 0.10 -5.07
N ARG A 205 16.29 -0.46 -4.04
CA ARG A 205 16.65 -1.74 -3.41
C ARG A 205 16.76 -2.86 -4.43
N VAL A 206 15.74 -3.02 -5.27
CA VAL A 206 15.63 -4.17 -6.19
C VAL A 206 16.51 -4.01 -7.43
N LEU A 207 16.52 -2.81 -8.01
CA LEU A 207 17.22 -2.53 -9.28
C LEU A 207 18.72 -2.31 -9.07
N VAL A 208 19.12 -1.62 -8.00
CA VAL A 208 20.51 -1.21 -7.76
C VAL A 208 21.17 -2.04 -6.66
N GLY A 209 20.46 -2.30 -5.56
CA GLY A 209 20.96 -3.11 -4.44
C GLY A 209 20.50 -2.56 -3.08
N ALA A 210 20.44 -3.43 -2.07
CA ALA A 210 19.79 -3.10 -0.80
C ALA A 210 20.53 -2.03 0.00
N LYS A 211 21.86 -1.96 -0.12
CA LYS A 211 22.70 -0.96 0.56
C LYS A 211 22.43 0.49 0.15
N TYR A 212 21.81 0.71 -1.01
CA TYR A 212 21.49 2.06 -1.51
C TYR A 212 20.09 2.52 -1.17
N SER A 213 19.24 1.64 -0.66
CA SER A 213 17.88 1.98 -0.27
C SER A 213 17.91 2.68 1.09
N LEU A 214 17.41 3.92 1.15
CA LEU A 214 17.30 4.67 2.41
C LEU A 214 16.49 3.90 3.45
N TYR A 215 15.41 3.26 3.03
CA TYR A 215 14.57 2.45 3.91
C TYR A 215 15.35 1.29 4.53
N ASN A 216 16.10 0.54 3.72
CA ASN A 216 16.92 -0.57 4.22
C ASN A 216 18.07 -0.07 5.11
N TYR A 217 18.66 1.08 4.78
CA TYR A 217 19.71 1.71 5.59
C TYR A 217 19.20 2.10 6.99
N LEU A 218 18.03 2.71 7.08
CA LEU A 218 17.44 3.16 8.34
C LEU A 218 16.93 2.01 9.20
N THR A 219 16.23 1.06 8.59
CA THR A 219 15.58 -0.03 9.33
C THR A 219 16.52 -1.18 9.64
N LYS A 220 17.63 -1.32 8.90
CA LYS A 220 18.49 -2.51 8.90
C LYS A 220 17.68 -3.80 8.77
N ALA A 221 16.53 -3.73 8.08
CA ALA A 221 15.60 -4.83 8.00
C ALA A 221 16.24 -6.01 7.28
N VAL A 222 16.12 -7.20 7.88
CA VAL A 222 16.48 -8.45 7.22
C VAL A 222 15.37 -8.80 6.24
N LEU A 223 15.72 -8.92 4.97
CA LEU A 223 14.80 -9.26 3.89
C LEU A 223 14.60 -10.78 3.84
N ARG A 224 13.42 -11.25 3.44
CA ARG A 224 13.18 -12.69 3.26
C ARG A 224 13.78 -13.18 1.95
N GLY A 225 14.20 -14.45 1.88
CA GLY A 225 14.59 -15.07 0.61
C GLY A 225 13.52 -14.89 -0.50
N LYS A 226 12.23 -14.98 -0.15
CA LYS A 226 11.09 -14.74 -1.07
C LYS A 226 10.98 -13.29 -1.57
N GLU A 227 11.63 -12.33 -0.93
CA GLU A 227 11.67 -10.90 -1.29
C GLU A 227 12.91 -10.55 -2.15
N TYR A 228 13.76 -11.54 -2.43
CA TYR A 228 14.90 -11.37 -3.30
C TYR A 228 14.43 -11.15 -4.74
N LYS A 229 14.86 -10.01 -5.32
CA LYS A 229 14.51 -9.57 -6.68
C LYS A 229 13.00 -9.52 -6.96
N SER A 230 12.18 -9.30 -5.94
CA SER A 230 10.75 -8.98 -6.06
C SER A 230 10.47 -7.66 -5.35
N ALA A 231 9.29 -7.07 -5.62
CA ALA A 231 8.78 -6.01 -4.77
C ALA A 231 8.53 -6.56 -3.34
N GLY A 232 8.64 -5.67 -2.35
CA GLY A 232 8.50 -6.00 -0.95
C GLY A 232 7.04 -6.03 -0.50
N PRO A 233 6.78 -6.67 0.65
CA PRO A 233 5.43 -6.86 1.18
C PRO A 233 4.66 -5.57 1.43
N GLN A 234 5.36 -4.45 1.70
CA GLN A 234 4.76 -3.13 1.87
C GLN A 234 4.17 -2.56 0.57
N ILE A 235 4.76 -2.87 -0.59
CA ILE A 235 4.22 -2.47 -1.91
C ILE A 235 2.94 -3.24 -2.20
N PHE A 236 2.95 -4.54 -1.93
CA PHE A 236 1.77 -5.39 -2.08
C PHE A 236 0.62 -4.92 -1.20
N LEU A 237 0.92 -4.61 0.07
CA LEU A 237 -0.08 -4.13 1.02
C LEU A 237 -0.70 -2.79 0.57
N ILE A 238 0.13 -1.81 0.22
CA ILE A 238 -0.39 -0.48 -0.14
C ILE A 238 -1.15 -0.52 -1.46
N ILE A 239 -0.72 -1.31 -2.45
CA ILE A 239 -1.46 -1.47 -3.71
C ILE A 239 -2.79 -2.20 -3.48
N GLY A 240 -2.82 -3.24 -2.65
CA GLY A 240 -4.06 -3.93 -2.30
C GLY A 240 -5.06 -3.00 -1.61
N ALA A 241 -4.61 -2.25 -0.60
CA ALA A 241 -5.44 -1.26 0.10
C ALA A 241 -5.91 -0.14 -0.83
N THR A 242 -5.01 0.41 -1.66
CA THR A 242 -5.35 1.44 -2.67
C THR A 242 -6.40 0.93 -3.64
N THR A 243 -6.28 -0.33 -4.12
CA THR A 243 -7.27 -0.94 -5.02
C THR A 243 -8.64 -1.03 -4.37
N SER A 244 -8.70 -1.38 -3.09
CA SER A 244 -9.97 -1.45 -2.34
C SER A 244 -10.65 -0.09 -2.24
N PHE A 245 -9.89 0.97 -1.96
CA PHE A 245 -10.40 2.34 -1.94
C PHE A 245 -10.72 2.89 -3.33
N TRP A 246 -10.00 2.46 -4.36
CA TRP A 246 -10.31 2.80 -5.74
C TRP A 246 -11.69 2.27 -6.14
N PHE A 247 -12.02 1.02 -5.78
CA PHE A 247 -13.38 0.49 -5.97
C PHE A 247 -14.44 1.32 -5.21
N ALA A 248 -14.11 1.81 -4.02
CA ALA A 248 -15.01 2.69 -3.29
C ALA A 248 -15.21 4.05 -3.98
N GLN A 249 -14.14 4.67 -4.50
CA GLN A 249 -14.23 5.91 -5.29
C GLN A 249 -15.02 5.73 -6.60
N MET A 250 -14.94 4.56 -7.23
CA MET A 250 -15.77 4.22 -8.40
C MET A 250 -17.25 4.00 -8.05
N GLY A 251 -17.62 4.04 -6.77
CA GLY A 251 -18.97 3.77 -6.29
C GLY A 251 -19.38 2.29 -6.35
N TRP A 252 -18.43 1.38 -6.56
CA TRP A 252 -18.71 -0.06 -6.61
C TRP A 252 -18.93 -0.68 -5.24
N VAL A 253 -18.30 -0.09 -4.21
CA VAL A 253 -18.41 -0.52 -2.82
C VAL A 253 -18.47 0.69 -1.90
N SER A 254 -18.96 0.52 -0.67
CA SER A 254 -18.87 1.57 0.35
C SER A 254 -17.45 1.70 0.92
N TYR A 255 -17.09 2.89 1.42
CA TYR A 255 -15.80 3.09 2.08
C TYR A 255 -15.62 2.21 3.32
N ASN A 256 -16.70 1.87 4.03
CA ASN A 256 -16.65 0.95 5.17
C ASN A 256 -16.17 -0.45 4.77
N ILE A 257 -16.54 -0.94 3.58
CA ILE A 257 -16.05 -2.21 3.04
C ILE A 257 -14.55 -2.11 2.76
N ALA A 258 -14.10 -1.04 2.10
CA ALA A 258 -12.69 -0.84 1.77
C ALA A 258 -11.82 -0.74 3.04
N ILE A 259 -12.29 -0.02 4.07
CA ILE A 259 -11.64 0.07 5.38
C ILE A 259 -11.59 -1.31 6.04
N ALA A 260 -12.71 -2.03 6.10
CA ALA A 260 -12.77 -3.36 6.71
C ALA A 260 -11.77 -4.32 6.04
N ALA A 261 -11.77 -4.37 4.70
CA ALA A 261 -10.88 -5.23 3.93
C ALA A 261 -9.39 -4.89 4.18
N ALA A 262 -9.03 -3.60 4.14
CA ALA A 262 -7.66 -3.15 4.38
C ALA A 262 -7.18 -3.46 5.80
N VAL A 263 -8.02 -3.20 6.81
CA VAL A 263 -7.69 -3.41 8.23
C VAL A 263 -7.58 -4.91 8.54
N VAL A 264 -8.51 -5.74 8.04
CA VAL A 264 -8.45 -7.20 8.18
C VAL A 264 -7.18 -7.75 7.54
N ALA A 265 -6.84 -7.31 6.32
CA ALA A 265 -5.63 -7.75 5.64
C ALA A 265 -4.35 -7.41 6.42
N CYS A 266 -4.33 -6.28 7.14
CA CYS A 266 -3.19 -5.87 7.95
C CYS A 266 -3.13 -6.61 9.30
N PHE A 267 -4.24 -6.64 10.02
CA PHE A 267 -4.27 -7.05 11.41
C PHE A 267 -4.52 -8.55 11.58
N SER A 268 -5.49 -9.10 10.88
CA SER A 268 -5.86 -10.51 11.05
C SER A 268 -4.75 -11.44 10.57
N ASP A 269 -4.08 -11.08 9.47
CA ASP A 269 -2.89 -11.78 9.00
C ASP A 269 -1.71 -11.66 10.00
N ALA A 270 -1.50 -10.48 10.58
CA ALA A 270 -0.48 -10.30 11.61
C ALA A 270 -0.78 -11.12 12.87
N LEU A 271 -2.03 -11.14 13.34
CA LEU A 271 -2.45 -11.94 14.50
C LEU A 271 -2.32 -13.44 14.23
N ALA A 272 -2.77 -13.92 13.07
CA ALA A 272 -2.62 -15.33 12.68
C ALA A 272 -1.16 -15.77 12.74
N ALA A 273 -0.26 -14.96 12.16
CA ALA A 273 1.17 -15.25 12.15
C ALA A 273 1.80 -15.19 13.55
N VAL A 274 1.47 -14.18 14.35
CA VAL A 274 2.03 -13.99 15.70
C VAL A 274 1.55 -15.09 16.64
N ILE A 275 0.23 -15.28 16.77
CA ILE A 275 -0.34 -16.29 17.65
C ILE A 275 0.06 -17.69 17.19
N GLY A 276 0.06 -17.94 15.89
CA GLY A 276 0.44 -19.24 15.36
C GLY A 276 1.92 -19.61 15.56
N ARG A 277 2.82 -18.62 15.58
CA ARG A 277 4.24 -18.86 15.91
C ARG A 277 4.47 -18.98 17.41
N THR A 278 3.76 -18.22 18.24
CA THR A 278 3.99 -18.17 19.69
C THR A 278 3.27 -19.27 20.45
N TYR A 279 2.03 -19.60 20.07
CA TYR A 279 1.15 -20.53 20.79
C TYR A 279 0.67 -21.71 19.92
N GLY A 280 1.12 -21.80 18.67
CA GLY A 280 0.62 -22.80 17.73
C GLY A 280 1.14 -24.21 18.01
N HIS A 281 0.45 -24.96 18.87
CA HIS A 281 0.78 -26.35 19.18
C HIS A 281 0.15 -27.32 18.18
N HIS A 282 -1.04 -27.00 17.66
CA HIS A 282 -1.79 -27.87 16.77
C HIS A 282 -1.48 -27.54 15.31
N LYS A 283 -0.67 -28.37 14.66
CA LYS A 283 -0.26 -28.14 13.26
C LYS A 283 -1.28 -28.68 12.26
N VAL A 284 -1.59 -27.87 11.26
CA VAL A 284 -2.45 -28.20 10.13
C VAL A 284 -1.63 -28.06 8.85
N LYS A 285 -1.68 -29.09 8.00
CA LYS A 285 -1.11 -29.02 6.66
C LYS A 285 -2.10 -28.31 5.76
N THR A 286 -1.70 -27.18 5.20
CA THR A 286 -2.46 -26.48 4.17
C THR A 286 -2.31 -27.19 2.81
N LEU A 287 -3.12 -26.79 1.83
CA LEU A 287 -3.12 -27.42 0.51
C LEU A 287 -1.82 -27.21 -0.27
N ASP A 288 -1.10 -26.11 -0.02
CA ASP A 288 0.24 -25.86 -0.55
C ASP A 288 1.35 -26.67 0.18
N LYS A 289 0.96 -27.57 1.09
CA LYS A 289 1.85 -28.38 1.95
C LYS A 289 2.66 -27.55 2.95
N SER A 290 2.40 -26.26 3.11
CA SER A 290 2.95 -25.50 4.22
C SER A 290 2.28 -25.93 5.53
N THR A 291 2.93 -25.63 6.65
CA THR A 291 2.43 -26.00 7.98
C THR A 291 2.02 -24.74 8.71
N LYS A 292 0.72 -24.59 8.94
CA LYS A 292 0.15 -23.54 9.78
C LYS A 292 -0.35 -24.14 11.10
N SER A 293 -0.69 -23.30 12.06
CA SER A 293 -1.27 -23.74 13.33
C SER A 293 -2.77 -23.45 13.37
N LEU A 294 -3.55 -24.34 13.97
CA LEU A 294 -4.98 -24.13 14.20
C LEU A 294 -5.24 -22.86 15.04
N GLU A 295 -4.41 -22.60 16.03
CA GLU A 295 -4.50 -21.42 16.90
C GLU A 295 -4.33 -20.12 16.10
N GLY A 296 -3.40 -20.10 15.15
CA GLY A 296 -3.21 -19.00 14.22
C GLY A 296 -4.44 -18.79 13.32
N PHE A 297 -5.03 -19.86 12.77
CA PHE A 297 -6.25 -19.79 11.96
C PHE A 297 -7.43 -19.22 12.75
N ILE A 298 -7.64 -19.71 13.98
CA ILE A 298 -8.70 -19.24 14.88
C ILE A 298 -8.48 -17.76 15.21
N ALA A 299 -7.25 -17.37 15.55
CA ALA A 299 -6.92 -15.99 15.88
C ALA A 299 -7.19 -15.04 14.70
N GLY A 300 -6.70 -15.36 13.50
CA GLY A 300 -6.90 -14.52 12.31
C GLY A 300 -8.35 -14.46 11.84
N THR A 301 -9.02 -15.61 11.78
CA THR A 301 -10.43 -15.68 11.35
C THR A 301 -11.35 -14.98 12.35
N GLY A 302 -11.13 -15.21 13.64
CA GLY A 302 -11.88 -14.56 14.72
C GLY A 302 -11.66 -13.05 14.74
N SER A 303 -10.42 -12.57 14.56
CA SER A 303 -10.17 -11.13 14.46
C SER A 303 -10.77 -10.52 13.20
N ALA A 304 -10.78 -11.24 12.07
CA ALA A 304 -11.42 -10.78 10.85
C ALA A 304 -12.92 -10.55 11.07
N TYR A 305 -13.60 -11.50 11.73
CA TYR A 305 -15.01 -11.34 12.13
C TYR A 305 -15.21 -10.10 13.02
N ILE A 306 -14.45 -9.99 14.13
CA ILE A 306 -14.63 -8.90 15.11
C ILE A 306 -14.42 -7.53 14.48
N ILE A 307 -13.36 -7.37 13.66
CA ILE A 307 -13.08 -6.11 12.97
C ILE A 307 -14.19 -5.78 11.98
N SER A 308 -14.55 -6.72 11.11
CA SER A 308 -15.56 -6.47 10.08
C SER A 308 -16.94 -6.20 10.67
N MET A 309 -17.27 -6.80 11.82
CA MET A 309 -18.53 -6.55 12.53
C MET A 309 -18.72 -5.07 12.87
N ILE A 310 -17.64 -4.32 13.13
CA ILE A 310 -17.69 -2.88 13.43
C ILE A 310 -18.09 -2.06 12.19
N PHE A 311 -17.63 -2.45 11.01
CA PHE A 311 -17.77 -1.65 9.79
C PHE A 311 -18.92 -2.06 8.88
N VAL A 312 -19.20 -3.37 8.79
CA VAL A 312 -20.19 -3.92 7.85
C VAL A 312 -21.33 -4.68 8.53
N GLY A 313 -21.32 -4.80 9.87
CA GLY A 313 -22.34 -5.51 10.61
C GLY A 313 -22.12 -7.04 10.68
N PRO A 314 -22.92 -7.76 11.49
CA PRO A 314 -22.62 -9.14 11.89
C PRO A 314 -22.76 -10.14 10.75
N VAL A 315 -23.74 -9.96 9.86
CA VAL A 315 -24.00 -10.91 8.75
C VAL A 315 -22.83 -10.88 7.76
N TYR A 316 -22.46 -9.69 7.28
CA TYR A 316 -21.35 -9.53 6.34
C TYR A 316 -19.98 -9.84 6.96
N ALA A 317 -19.82 -9.66 8.28
CA ALA A 317 -18.61 -10.07 8.99
C ALA A 317 -18.36 -11.58 8.94
N ILE A 318 -19.41 -12.41 8.91
CA ILE A 318 -19.27 -13.87 8.72
C ILE A 318 -18.66 -14.15 7.34
N PHE A 319 -19.14 -13.48 6.29
CA PHE A 319 -18.57 -13.63 4.94
C PHE A 319 -17.10 -13.24 4.89
N VAL A 320 -16.71 -12.12 5.52
CA VAL A 320 -15.29 -11.71 5.61
C VAL A 320 -14.46 -12.78 6.32
N ALA A 321 -14.92 -13.29 7.46
CA ALA A 321 -14.21 -14.33 8.19
C ALA A 321 -14.03 -15.60 7.35
N VAL A 322 -15.08 -16.03 6.63
CA VAL A 322 -15.02 -17.18 5.72
C VAL A 322 -14.04 -16.94 4.58
N ILE A 323 -14.11 -15.79 3.90
CA ILE A 323 -13.19 -15.46 2.80
C ILE A 323 -11.75 -15.41 3.33
N PHE A 324 -11.50 -14.73 4.45
CA PHE A 324 -10.17 -14.67 5.06
C PHE A 324 -9.64 -16.06 5.40
N PHE A 325 -10.46 -16.91 6.02
CA PHE A 325 -10.11 -18.30 6.32
C PHE A 325 -9.73 -19.07 5.05
N LEU A 326 -10.52 -18.93 3.98
CA LEU A 326 -10.24 -19.58 2.70
C LEU A 326 -8.92 -19.08 2.11
N LEU A 327 -8.67 -17.78 2.10
CA LEU A 327 -7.40 -17.25 1.58
C LEU A 327 -6.20 -17.74 2.39
N ASP A 328 -6.33 -17.74 3.71
CA ASP A 328 -5.28 -18.21 4.60
C ASP A 328 -5.06 -19.74 4.48
N TYR A 329 -6.10 -20.52 4.18
CA TYR A 329 -6.01 -21.98 4.05
C TYR A 329 -5.52 -22.44 2.66
N PHE A 330 -5.98 -21.79 1.59
CA PHE A 330 -5.69 -22.18 0.20
C PHE A 330 -4.40 -21.56 -0.37
N THR A 331 -3.76 -20.63 0.35
CA THR A 331 -2.43 -20.03 0.08
C THR A 331 -2.05 -20.02 -1.40
N LEU A 332 -2.43 -18.97 -2.11
CA LEU A 332 -2.09 -18.82 -3.52
C LEU A 332 -0.62 -18.40 -3.70
N PRO A 333 0.00 -18.62 -4.88
CA PRO A 333 1.35 -18.14 -5.17
C PRO A 333 1.39 -16.61 -5.41
N ILE A 334 0.59 -15.87 -4.64
CA ILE A 334 0.40 -14.43 -4.67
C ILE A 334 0.46 -13.94 -3.22
N ALA A 335 1.01 -12.75 -2.99
CA ALA A 335 1.13 -12.21 -1.66
C ALA A 335 -0.24 -11.91 -1.03
N ASP A 336 -0.45 -12.45 0.17
CA ASP A 336 -1.67 -12.24 0.96
C ASP A 336 -1.92 -10.74 1.22
N ASN A 337 -0.84 -9.97 1.41
CA ASN A 337 -0.90 -8.51 1.55
C ASN A 337 -1.53 -7.80 0.33
N LEU A 338 -1.36 -8.35 -0.88
CA LEU A 338 -2.01 -7.83 -2.09
C LEU A 338 -3.42 -8.38 -2.24
N LEU A 339 -3.57 -9.69 -2.02
CA LEU A 339 -4.78 -10.41 -2.35
C LEU A 339 -5.90 -10.19 -1.35
N ASN A 340 -5.60 -10.18 -0.05
CA ASN A 340 -6.60 -10.07 1.01
C ASN A 340 -7.44 -8.80 0.89
N PRO A 341 -6.87 -7.57 0.78
CA PRO A 341 -7.70 -6.37 0.63
C PRO A 341 -8.64 -6.45 -0.59
N ILE A 342 -8.13 -6.95 -1.72
CA ILE A 342 -8.86 -7.01 -2.99
C ILE A 342 -10.00 -8.03 -2.92
N LEU A 343 -9.70 -9.28 -2.55
CA LEU A 343 -10.68 -10.36 -2.55
C LEU A 343 -11.70 -10.22 -1.41
N LEU A 344 -11.32 -9.66 -0.27
CA LEU A 344 -12.27 -9.32 0.78
C LEU A 344 -13.24 -8.24 0.31
N THR A 345 -12.74 -7.20 -0.39
CA THR A 345 -13.59 -6.14 -0.95
C THR A 345 -14.57 -6.69 -2.00
N LEU A 346 -14.07 -7.44 -2.98
CA LEU A 346 -14.90 -8.01 -4.05
C LEU A 346 -15.88 -9.08 -3.52
N GLY A 347 -15.44 -9.91 -2.57
CA GLY A 347 -16.30 -10.92 -1.96
C GLY A 347 -17.42 -10.31 -1.13
N LEU A 348 -17.14 -9.20 -0.41
CA LEU A 348 -18.17 -8.44 0.28
C LEU A 348 -19.15 -7.76 -0.68
N MET A 349 -18.65 -7.16 -1.77
CA MET A 349 -19.49 -6.58 -2.82
C MET A 349 -20.50 -7.62 -3.32
N LEU A 350 -20.01 -8.80 -3.71
CA LEU A 350 -20.86 -9.90 -4.17
C LEU A 350 -21.84 -10.37 -3.09
N ALA A 351 -21.41 -10.48 -1.83
CA ALA A 351 -22.29 -10.89 -0.73
C ALA A 351 -23.43 -9.88 -0.51
N ILE A 352 -23.15 -8.58 -0.62
CA ILE A 352 -24.15 -7.51 -0.49
C ILE A 352 -25.13 -7.55 -1.65
N ASP A 353 -24.65 -7.68 -2.88
CA ASP A 353 -25.50 -7.78 -4.07
C ASP A 353 -26.44 -8.99 -4.02
N LEU A 354 -25.94 -10.12 -3.49
CA LEU A 354 -26.72 -11.36 -3.37
C LEU A 354 -27.76 -11.32 -2.24
N LEU A 355 -27.44 -10.70 -1.09
CA LEU A 355 -28.29 -10.71 0.08
C LEU A 355 -29.23 -9.49 0.17
N GLY A 356 -28.83 -8.35 -0.39
CA GLY A 356 -29.59 -7.10 -0.34
C GLY A 356 -29.81 -6.54 1.07
N LEU A 357 -29.03 -6.98 2.07
CA LEU A 357 -29.15 -6.49 3.45
C LEU A 357 -28.42 -5.15 3.60
N PRO A 358 -28.91 -4.22 4.45
CA PRO A 358 -28.22 -2.97 4.72
C PRO A 358 -26.84 -3.21 5.33
N ILE A 359 -25.88 -2.35 4.99
CA ILE A 359 -24.54 -2.37 5.58
C ILE A 359 -24.58 -1.59 6.89
N GLY A 360 -24.03 -2.18 7.95
CA GLY A 360 -23.97 -1.53 9.26
C GLY A 360 -25.02 -2.03 10.24
N TRP A 361 -25.16 -1.31 11.35
CA TRP A 361 -26.10 -1.59 12.45
C TRP A 361 -27.33 -0.69 12.37
#